data_AF-A0A2U8I7P1-F1
#
_entry.id   AF-A0A2U8I7P1-F1
#
_cell.length_a   1.000
_cell.length_b   1.000
_cell.length_c   1.000
_cell.angle_alpha   90.00
_cell.angle_beta   90.00
_cell.angle_gamma   90.00
#
_symmetry.space_group_name_H-M   'P 1'
#
loop_
_entity.id
_entity.type
_entity.pdbx_description
1 polymer ?
#
loop_
_entity_poly.entity_id
_entity_poly.type
_entity_poly.pdbx_seq_one_letter_code
_entity_poly.pdbx_strand_id
1 'polypeptide(L)'
;MNSHDVMLSWTAEGDKRLQDACASGSKLQLTHMALGNASTPLSITDLKQAQEVRNVIYQVPLECVTVDREKNSVIGELILPENKKEEAIREIGVFELDTLVAVGYSSSPYRPVRQEGGALVQMVRLPLNTIPASAIETVSNVINFRESDTSYLHAAENLKDVLDKVQARLNLELGTAATRNVGTNSSELITTGDADNRYLKGSENLLSTKAELSKLTKFFNLFVGDPDVLTYLLRSDLTSDQLETWLANDSNEKKFTRLFTSSVAIQIIVSNSSTFGILANSTRAIEAVVKSEGITALVTAMAVAVNSSTVMDGVASSLTAMTAVAASQIAMNAVATSSPAKEVLRNSSTAMAAIGANSMAIAKLATGLASGLSPQSYADMTAVAASQTAMEAVAASQIAMNALVASAVALNAIVKSELACKALETKLQSHRAAVCSVLNAASSSLFTTQSRVLAGDGQVTKEHGVNTATIYIPTACYDDTSTGDTDFSVHSLLSDNKLVYIPRHPSGEVMVSQGIALRGVRVKGVGNTIGHVFFDVFTAA
;
A
#
# COMPACT_ATOMS: atom_id res chain seq x y z
N MET A 1 14.08 48.57 31.27
CA MET A 1 13.36 48.66 29.97
C MET A 1 13.68 47.40 29.21
N ASN A 2 12.71 46.50 29.01
CA ASN A 2 12.92 45.39 28.06
C ASN A 2 13.04 46.02 26.67
N SER A 3 14.07 45.66 25.91
CA SER A 3 14.45 46.30 24.64
C SER A 3 13.49 46.06 23.47
N HIS A 4 12.23 45.73 23.75
CA HIS A 4 11.25 45.25 22.77
C HIS A 4 9.91 46.01 22.79
N ASP A 5 9.76 47.05 23.63
CA ASP A 5 8.56 47.89 23.67
C ASP A 5 8.63 48.94 22.54
N VAL A 6 7.68 48.91 21.59
CA VAL A 6 7.60 49.93 20.53
C VAL A 6 6.73 51.10 20.99
N MET A 7 7.28 52.31 20.93
CA MET A 7 6.56 53.54 21.28
C MET A 7 5.80 54.08 20.07
N LEU A 8 4.50 54.32 20.23
CA LEU A 8 3.63 54.92 19.21
C LEU A 8 3.34 56.38 19.51
N SER A 9 2.98 57.14 18.47
CA SER A 9 2.50 58.52 18.59
C SER A 9 1.01 58.59 18.25
N TRP A 10 0.24 59.37 19.00
CA TRP A 10 -1.16 59.63 18.68
C TRP A 10 -1.29 60.43 17.37
N THR A 11 -2.24 60.05 16.53
CA THR A 11 -2.64 60.83 15.35
C THR A 11 -3.42 62.09 15.79
N ALA A 12 -3.66 63.02 14.88
CA ALA A 12 -4.53 64.17 15.16
C ALA A 12 -5.96 63.73 15.49
N GLU A 13 -6.45 62.66 14.85
CA GLU A 13 -7.75 62.08 15.15
C GLU A 13 -7.74 61.36 16.51
N GLY A 14 -6.67 60.64 16.86
CA GLY A 14 -6.51 60.04 18.18
C GLY A 14 -6.54 61.06 19.32
N ASP A 15 -5.81 62.18 19.18
CA ASP A 15 -5.84 63.27 20.16
C ASP A 15 -7.26 63.84 20.33
N LYS A 16 -7.98 64.06 19.22
CA LYS A 16 -9.35 64.57 19.23
C LYS A 16 -10.28 63.63 20.00
N ARG A 17 -10.21 62.33 19.71
CA ARG A 17 -11.06 61.34 20.39
C ARG A 17 -10.73 61.19 21.87
N LEU A 18 -9.46 61.32 22.25
CA LEU A 18 -9.08 61.34 23.66
C LEU A 18 -9.63 62.57 24.39
N GLN A 19 -9.66 63.73 23.74
CA GLN A 19 -10.28 64.93 24.28
C GLN A 19 -11.81 64.77 24.41
N ASP A 20 -12.46 64.21 23.39
CA ASP A 20 -13.90 63.93 23.41
C ASP A 20 -14.27 62.90 24.50
N ALA A 21 -13.43 61.88 24.70
CA ALA A 21 -13.57 60.90 25.79
C ALA A 21 -13.49 61.57 27.18
N CYS A 22 -12.52 62.48 27.37
CA CYS A 22 -12.39 63.24 28.61
C CYS A 22 -13.59 64.15 28.88
N ALA A 23 -14.13 64.78 27.83
CA ALA A 23 -15.24 65.72 27.94
C ALA A 23 -16.61 65.02 28.15
N SER A 24 -16.82 63.89 27.47
CA SER A 24 -18.09 63.14 27.50
C SER A 24 -18.19 62.14 28.65
N GLY A 25 -17.06 61.73 29.24
CA GLY A 25 -17.00 60.63 30.21
C GLY A 25 -17.08 59.24 29.58
N SER A 26 -17.21 59.14 28.26
CA SER A 26 -17.11 57.88 27.51
C SER A 26 -15.64 57.51 27.34
N LYS A 27 -15.30 56.23 27.42
CA LYS A 27 -13.90 55.77 27.30
C LYS A 27 -13.57 55.46 25.84
N LEU A 28 -12.36 55.82 25.41
CA LEU A 28 -11.80 55.43 24.11
C LEU A 28 -11.52 53.93 24.11
N GLN A 29 -12.00 53.22 23.09
CA GLN A 29 -11.83 51.79 22.94
C GLN A 29 -10.72 51.49 21.93
N LEU A 30 -9.57 51.02 22.40
CA LEU A 30 -8.53 50.51 21.50
C LEU A 30 -8.93 49.08 21.11
N THR A 31 -9.36 48.90 19.87
CA THR A 31 -10.01 47.67 19.40
C THR A 31 -9.08 46.76 18.59
N HIS A 32 -8.26 47.31 17.70
CA HIS A 32 -7.42 46.53 16.78
C HIS A 32 -6.01 47.09 16.71
N MET A 33 -5.05 46.22 16.40
CA MET A 33 -3.68 46.62 16.05
C MET A 33 -3.33 46.05 14.67
N ALA A 34 -2.73 46.88 13.83
CA ALA A 34 -2.21 46.49 12.53
C ALA A 34 -0.69 46.67 12.46
N LEU A 35 -0.03 45.68 11.85
CA LEU A 35 1.41 45.65 11.60
C LEU A 35 1.62 45.86 10.09
N GLY A 36 2.48 46.80 9.74
CA GLY A 36 2.86 47.12 8.36
C GLY A 36 4.36 47.06 8.14
N ASN A 37 4.77 46.93 6.88
CA ASN A 37 6.19 46.79 6.51
C ASN A 37 6.65 47.77 5.43
N ALA A 38 5.95 48.90 5.26
CA ALA A 38 6.35 49.94 4.33
C ALA A 38 7.80 50.43 4.61
N SER A 39 8.63 50.51 3.57
CA SER A 39 10.06 50.86 3.71
C SER A 39 10.34 52.35 3.74
N THR A 40 9.36 53.18 3.37
CA THR A 40 9.51 54.64 3.29
C THR A 40 9.32 55.25 4.69
N PRO A 41 10.34 55.94 5.25
CA PRO A 41 10.21 56.58 6.56
C PRO A 41 9.11 57.65 6.59
N LEU A 42 8.46 57.79 7.74
CA LEU A 42 7.52 58.88 8.02
C LEU A 42 8.20 59.90 8.93
N SER A 43 8.00 61.20 8.65
CA SER A 43 8.33 62.25 9.60
C SER A 43 7.33 62.26 10.76
N ILE A 44 7.65 62.93 11.87
CA ILE A 44 6.72 63.09 13.00
C ILE A 44 5.43 63.80 12.55
N THR A 45 5.54 64.74 11.60
CA THR A 45 4.38 65.44 11.03
C THR A 45 3.48 64.49 10.24
N ASP A 46 4.08 63.58 9.46
CA ASP A 46 3.32 62.60 8.67
C ASP A 46 2.62 61.58 9.57
N LEU A 47 3.28 61.12 10.66
CA LEU A 47 2.64 60.26 11.66
C LEU A 47 1.42 60.94 12.31
N LYS A 48 1.50 62.26 12.53
CA LYS A 48 0.38 63.01 13.12
C LYS A 48 -0.83 63.09 12.19
N GLN A 49 -0.62 63.04 10.88
CA GLN A 49 -1.66 63.13 9.84
C GLN A 49 -2.06 61.77 9.27
N ALA A 50 -1.45 60.67 9.73
CA ALA A 50 -1.72 59.33 9.23
C ALA A 50 -3.17 58.91 9.48
N GLN A 51 -3.77 58.28 8.48
CA GLN A 51 -5.14 57.72 8.54
C GLN A 51 -5.17 56.20 8.41
N GLU A 52 -4.08 55.59 7.94
CA GLU A 52 -3.95 54.15 7.72
C GLU A 52 -2.53 53.67 8.06
N VAL A 53 -2.39 52.36 8.24
CA VAL A 53 -1.08 51.68 8.33
C VAL A 53 -0.68 51.20 6.95
N ARG A 54 0.52 51.55 6.49
CA ARG A 54 0.94 51.24 5.12
C ARG A 54 1.49 49.82 5.00
N ASN A 55 1.09 49.15 3.91
CA ASN A 55 1.45 47.76 3.59
C ASN A 55 1.21 46.79 4.76
N VAL A 56 -0.05 46.68 5.17
CA VAL A 56 -0.49 45.85 6.30
C VAL A 56 -0.21 44.37 6.02
N ILE A 57 0.53 43.74 6.93
CA ILE A 57 0.89 42.32 6.88
C ILE A 57 0.09 41.47 7.87
N TYR A 58 -0.43 42.09 8.93
CA TYR A 58 -1.26 41.43 9.94
C TYR A 58 -2.08 42.46 10.68
N GLN A 59 -3.38 42.20 10.88
CA GLN A 59 -4.29 43.05 11.65
C GLN A 59 -5.28 42.16 12.39
N VAL A 60 -5.39 42.34 13.70
CA VAL A 60 -6.31 41.59 14.56
C VAL A 60 -6.77 42.46 15.74
N PRO A 61 -7.84 42.05 16.45
CA PRO A 61 -8.22 42.67 17.70
C PRO A 61 -7.07 42.69 18.72
N LEU A 62 -7.06 43.72 19.57
CA LEU A 62 -6.17 43.79 20.72
C LEU A 62 -6.58 42.75 21.75
N GLU A 63 -5.61 42.01 22.25
CA GLU A 63 -5.82 40.95 23.24
C GLU A 63 -5.88 41.53 24.66
N CYS A 64 -5.04 42.54 24.92
CA CYS A 64 -4.97 43.23 26.20
C CYS A 64 -4.70 44.72 26.00
N VAL A 65 -5.44 45.55 26.73
CA VAL A 65 -5.25 47.01 26.82
C VAL A 65 -5.18 47.36 28.29
N THR A 66 -4.02 47.78 28.76
CA THR A 66 -3.79 48.14 30.17
C THR A 66 -3.20 49.53 30.28
N VAL A 67 -3.43 50.18 31.43
CA VAL A 67 -2.79 51.45 31.74
C VAL A 67 -1.65 51.24 32.72
N ASP A 68 -0.43 51.51 32.27
CA ASP A 68 0.78 51.58 33.10
C ASP A 68 0.82 52.97 33.76
N ARG A 69 0.37 53.04 35.01
CA ARG A 69 0.33 54.29 35.80
C ARG A 69 1.72 54.79 36.18
N GLU A 70 2.72 53.91 36.31
CA GLU A 70 4.08 54.33 36.67
C GLU A 70 4.75 55.05 35.51
N LYS A 71 4.51 54.59 34.28
CA LYS A 71 5.08 55.19 33.06
C LYS A 71 4.16 56.16 32.34
N ASN A 72 2.98 56.43 32.90
CA ASN A 72 1.93 57.26 32.30
C ASN A 72 1.66 56.90 30.82
N SER A 73 1.43 55.61 30.56
CA SER A 73 1.25 55.09 29.19
C SER A 73 0.19 53.99 29.14
N VAL A 74 -0.42 53.80 27.98
CA VAL A 74 -1.26 52.65 27.66
C VAL A 74 -0.40 51.58 27.01
N ILE A 75 -0.58 50.33 27.42
CA ILE A 75 0.03 49.16 26.81
C ILE A 75 -1.05 48.44 26.02
N GLY A 76 -0.83 48.28 24.71
CA GLY A 76 -1.62 47.42 23.84
C GLY A 76 -0.85 46.15 23.52
N GLU A 77 -1.50 45.00 23.62
CA GLU A 77 -0.90 43.70 23.33
C GLU A 77 -1.67 42.97 22.23
N LEU A 78 -0.91 42.32 21.34
CA LEU A 78 -1.42 41.49 20.26
C LEU A 78 -0.63 40.18 20.23
N ILE A 79 -1.32 39.07 20.00
CA ILE A 79 -0.69 37.76 19.79
C ILE A 79 -0.38 37.59 18.30
N LEU A 80 0.88 37.34 17.99
CA LEU A 80 1.34 37.05 16.64
C LEU A 80 1.37 35.52 16.41
N PRO A 81 0.71 35.01 15.36
CA PRO A 81 0.76 33.59 15.04
C PRO A 81 2.15 33.21 14.51
N GLU A 82 2.56 31.95 14.73
CA GLU A 82 3.92 31.49 14.41
C GLU A 82 4.27 31.69 12.92
N ASN A 83 3.30 31.59 12.01
CA ASN A 83 3.50 31.80 10.58
C ASN A 83 3.83 33.26 10.19
N LYS A 84 3.64 34.23 11.09
CA LYS A 84 3.94 35.65 10.88
C LYS A 84 5.23 36.11 11.53
N LYS A 85 5.89 35.24 12.30
CA LYS A 85 7.10 35.53 13.08
C LYS A 85 8.27 36.09 12.26
N GLU A 86 8.43 35.61 11.03
CA GLU A 86 9.56 35.97 10.18
C GLU A 86 9.30 37.21 9.31
N GLU A 87 8.13 37.86 9.46
CA GLU A 87 7.82 39.09 8.73
C GLU A 87 8.47 40.31 9.40
N ALA A 88 9.12 41.14 8.59
CA ALA A 88 9.78 42.36 9.05
C ALA A 88 8.75 43.46 9.33
N ILE A 89 8.61 43.89 10.57
CA ILE A 89 7.69 44.98 10.95
C ILE A 89 8.44 46.31 10.91
N ARG A 90 7.81 47.32 10.29
CA ARG A 90 8.34 48.69 10.23
C ARG A 90 7.35 49.74 10.71
N GLU A 91 6.05 49.46 10.62
CA GLU A 91 4.98 50.37 10.98
C GLU A 91 3.97 49.62 11.85
N ILE A 92 3.45 50.27 12.89
CA ILE A 92 2.41 49.71 13.74
C ILE A 92 1.35 50.77 13.97
N GLY A 93 0.09 50.41 13.79
CA GLY A 93 -1.04 51.26 14.10
C GLY A 93 -2.03 50.61 15.06
N VAL A 94 -2.68 51.44 15.87
CA VAL A 94 -3.74 51.07 16.80
C VAL A 94 -5.01 51.82 16.41
N PHE A 95 -6.14 51.10 16.44
CA PHE A 95 -7.42 51.57 15.93
C PHE A 95 -8.51 51.54 17.00
N GLU A 96 -9.40 52.52 16.96
CA GLU A 96 -10.74 52.43 17.53
C GLU A 96 -11.74 52.16 16.39
N LEU A 97 -12.33 50.97 16.40
CA LEU A 97 -13.06 50.41 15.27
C LEU A 97 -12.21 50.50 13.99
N ASP A 98 -12.64 51.28 13.01
CA ASP A 98 -11.95 51.46 11.73
C ASP A 98 -11.08 52.73 11.68
N THR A 99 -10.94 53.46 12.79
CA THR A 99 -10.20 54.74 12.82
C THR A 99 -8.83 54.59 13.45
N LEU A 100 -7.77 54.96 12.73
CA LEU A 100 -6.40 54.96 13.22
C LEU A 100 -6.19 56.08 14.25
N VAL A 101 -5.98 55.69 15.50
CA VAL A 101 -5.78 56.64 16.62
C VAL A 101 -4.31 56.83 16.99
N ALA A 102 -3.46 55.84 16.72
CA ALA A 102 -2.03 55.97 16.96
C ALA A 102 -1.21 55.17 15.96
N VAL A 103 -0.03 55.67 15.62
CA VAL A 103 0.89 55.03 14.69
C VAL A 103 2.33 55.26 15.10
N GLY A 104 3.20 54.30 14.81
CA GLY A 104 4.64 54.39 15.01
C GLY A 104 5.38 53.76 13.85
N TYR A 105 6.59 54.25 13.59
CA TYR A 105 7.46 53.77 12.53
C TYR A 105 8.88 53.52 13.05
N SER A 106 9.53 52.46 12.55
CA SER A 106 10.94 52.14 12.80
C SER A 106 11.74 52.10 11.49
N SER A 107 12.84 52.86 11.44
CA SER A 107 13.77 52.90 10.29
C SER A 107 14.50 51.58 10.05
N SER A 108 14.71 50.80 11.11
CA SER A 108 15.22 49.42 11.03
C SER A 108 14.06 48.44 11.21
N PRO A 109 13.92 47.41 10.36
CA PRO A 109 12.88 46.40 10.55
C PRO A 109 13.20 45.59 11.81
N TYR A 110 12.18 45.25 12.60
CA TYR A 110 12.36 44.42 13.79
C TYR A 110 11.43 43.20 13.74
N ARG A 111 11.75 42.16 14.53
CA ARG A 111 10.99 40.91 14.64
C ARG A 111 10.61 40.68 16.11
N PRO A 112 9.37 40.27 16.44
CA PRO A 112 9.00 39.99 17.83
C PRO A 112 9.76 38.77 18.36
N VAL A 113 10.23 38.85 19.60
CA VAL A 113 10.97 37.77 20.26
C VAL A 113 10.01 36.98 21.15
N ARG A 114 10.16 35.65 21.16
CA ARG A 114 9.34 34.76 21.99
C ARG A 114 9.64 35.03 23.48
N GLN A 115 8.60 35.23 24.29
CA GLN A 115 8.75 35.21 25.74
C GLN A 115 8.96 33.74 26.19
N GLU A 116 9.93 33.45 27.07
CA GLU A 116 10.29 32.07 27.46
C GLU A 116 9.05 31.22 27.77
N GLY A 117 8.84 30.16 26.98
CA GLY A 117 7.74 29.21 27.16
C GLY A 117 6.34 29.70 26.75
N GLY A 118 6.18 30.92 26.24
CA GLY A 118 4.88 31.53 25.90
C GLY A 118 4.61 31.73 24.40
N ALA A 119 3.45 32.35 24.12
CA ALA A 119 3.06 32.83 22.78
C ALA A 119 3.97 34.00 22.34
N LEU A 120 4.07 34.23 21.02
CA LEU A 120 4.73 35.42 20.48
C LEU A 120 3.82 36.63 20.68
N VAL A 121 4.14 37.50 21.65
CA VAL A 121 3.35 38.69 21.99
C VAL A 121 4.06 39.94 21.47
N GLN A 122 3.34 40.76 20.71
CA GLN A 122 3.77 42.11 20.35
C GLN A 122 3.17 43.11 21.35
N MET A 123 4.03 43.86 22.02
CA MET A 123 3.63 44.92 22.96
C MET A 123 3.92 46.28 22.33
N VAL A 124 2.95 47.19 22.40
CA VAL A 124 3.13 48.60 22.04
C VAL A 124 2.79 49.50 23.22
N ARG A 125 3.47 50.63 23.30
CA ARG A 125 3.21 51.66 24.31
C ARG A 125 2.77 52.95 23.67
N LEU A 126 1.68 53.50 24.19
CA LEU A 126 1.13 54.80 23.82
C LEU A 126 1.26 55.75 25.00
N PRO A 127 2.00 56.87 24.90
CA PRO A 127 2.15 57.80 26.01
C PRO A 127 0.84 58.55 26.25
N LEU A 128 0.37 58.63 27.50
CA LEU A 128 -0.87 59.35 27.83
C LEU A 128 -0.69 60.88 27.85
N ASN A 129 0.55 61.36 28.00
CA ASN A 129 0.88 62.79 28.07
C ASN A 129 -0.05 63.53 29.07
N THR A 130 -0.84 64.50 28.60
CA THR A 130 -1.77 65.32 29.41
C THR A 130 -3.16 64.69 29.57
N ILE A 131 -3.39 63.48 29.06
CA ILE A 131 -4.69 62.83 29.03
C ILE A 131 -4.81 61.88 30.23
N PRO A 132 -5.91 61.94 31.01
CA PRO A 132 -6.08 61.08 32.17
C PRO A 132 -6.25 59.61 31.76
N ALA A 133 -5.65 58.71 32.55
CA ALA A 133 -5.79 57.26 32.43
C ALA A 133 -7.24 56.77 32.39
N SER A 134 -8.18 57.52 32.99
CA SER A 134 -9.61 57.18 33.00
C SER A 134 -10.29 57.30 31.64
N ALA A 135 -9.67 57.98 30.67
CA ALA A 135 -10.20 58.16 29.31
C ALA A 135 -10.06 56.92 28.42
N ILE A 136 -9.34 55.88 28.87
CA ILE A 136 -9.09 54.65 28.10
C ILE A 136 -9.88 53.49 28.70
N GLU A 137 -10.50 52.68 27.84
CA GLU A 137 -11.08 51.40 28.24
C GLU A 137 -10.00 50.33 28.36
N THR A 138 -9.88 49.73 29.53
CA THR A 138 -8.99 48.59 29.75
C THR A 138 -9.71 47.31 29.39
N VAL A 139 -9.10 46.50 28.53
CA VAL A 139 -9.63 45.22 28.06
C VAL A 139 -8.63 44.13 28.40
N SER A 140 -9.09 42.98 28.88
CA SER A 140 -8.24 41.81 29.07
C SER A 140 -9.01 40.59 28.62
N ASN A 141 -8.70 40.10 27.43
CA ASN A 141 -9.29 38.87 26.89
C ASN A 141 -8.48 37.62 27.30
N VAL A 142 -7.30 37.82 27.88
CA VAL A 142 -6.49 36.80 28.55
C VAL A 142 -6.94 36.65 30.00
N ILE A 143 -7.22 35.43 30.44
CA ILE A 143 -7.36 35.12 31.87
C ILE A 143 -5.99 35.38 32.52
N ASN A 144 -5.84 36.53 33.18
CA ASN A 144 -4.64 36.83 33.95
C ASN A 144 -4.53 35.85 35.12
N PHE A 145 -3.43 35.09 35.19
CA PHE A 145 -3.10 34.15 36.27
C PHE A 145 -3.03 34.81 37.67
N ARG A 146 -3.16 36.13 37.76
CA ARG A 146 -3.01 36.92 38.99
C ARG A 146 -4.31 37.20 39.73
N GLU A 147 -5.47 36.80 39.20
CA GLU A 147 -6.77 36.97 39.87
C GLU A 147 -7.51 35.63 40.05
N SER A 148 -6.82 34.57 40.47
CA SER A 148 -7.50 33.32 40.83
C SER A 148 -8.16 33.40 42.21
N ASP A 149 -9.43 33.05 42.28
CA ASP A 149 -10.27 32.88 43.48
C ASP A 149 -9.57 32.01 44.55
N THR A 150 -9.25 32.59 45.71
CA THR A 150 -8.50 31.94 46.80
C THR A 150 -9.34 30.98 47.64
N SER A 151 -10.63 30.82 47.32
CA SER A 151 -11.54 29.90 48.01
C SER A 151 -11.02 28.45 48.08
N TYR A 152 -10.20 28.05 47.10
CA TYR A 152 -9.59 26.71 47.04
C TYR A 152 -8.31 26.55 47.89
N LEU A 153 -7.84 27.60 48.58
CA LEU A 153 -6.59 27.58 49.38
C LEU A 153 -6.81 27.46 50.90
N HIS A 154 -8.05 27.36 51.38
CA HIS A 154 -8.37 27.22 52.81
C HIS A 154 -8.26 25.77 53.32
N ALA A 155 -7.10 25.14 53.14
CA ALA A 155 -6.88 23.73 53.51
C ALA A 155 -7.20 23.41 55.00
N ALA A 156 -7.03 24.39 55.90
CA ALA A 156 -7.33 24.23 57.33
C ALA A 156 -8.84 24.12 57.63
N GLU A 157 -9.70 24.68 56.77
CA GLU A 157 -11.15 24.69 56.96
C GLU A 157 -11.83 23.47 56.32
N ASN A 158 -11.14 22.78 55.40
CA ASN A 158 -11.66 21.59 54.74
C ASN A 158 -11.90 20.46 55.75
N LEU A 159 -13.18 20.06 55.86
CA LEU A 159 -13.64 18.97 56.73
C LEU A 159 -13.35 19.22 58.21
N LYS A 160 -13.37 20.48 58.67
CA LYS A 160 -13.11 20.83 60.08
C LYS A 160 -14.15 20.28 61.06
N ASP A 161 -15.32 19.95 60.54
CA ASP A 161 -16.44 19.32 61.23
C ASP A 161 -16.26 17.80 61.42
N VAL A 162 -15.33 17.18 60.70
CA VAL A 162 -15.02 15.76 60.80
C VAL A 162 -14.05 15.51 61.97
N LEU A 163 -14.58 14.93 63.05
CA LEU A 163 -13.86 14.69 64.31
C LEU A 163 -12.62 13.77 64.13
N ASP A 164 -12.75 12.70 63.34
CA ASP A 164 -11.67 11.77 62.99
C ASP A 164 -11.63 11.56 61.47
N LYS A 165 -10.75 12.34 60.82
CA LYS A 165 -10.57 12.30 59.36
C LYS A 165 -9.99 10.96 58.88
N VAL A 166 -9.27 10.22 59.72
CA VAL A 166 -8.68 8.91 59.36
C VAL A 166 -9.76 7.85 59.32
N GLN A 167 -10.58 7.78 60.38
CA GLN A 167 -11.69 6.83 60.44
C GLN A 167 -12.75 7.11 59.37
N ALA A 168 -13.05 8.39 59.08
CA ALA A 168 -13.98 8.76 58.01
C ALA A 168 -13.51 8.27 56.63
N ARG A 169 -12.21 8.38 56.33
CA ARG A 169 -11.63 7.85 55.08
C ARG A 169 -11.67 6.31 55.02
N LEU A 170 -11.43 5.64 56.15
CA LEU A 170 -11.53 4.19 56.26
C LEU A 170 -12.97 3.71 55.97
N ASN A 171 -13.97 4.34 56.60
CA ASN A 171 -15.37 3.98 56.45
C ASN A 171 -15.91 4.21 55.03
N LEU A 172 -15.32 5.15 54.30
CA LEU A 172 -15.65 5.45 52.90
C LEU A 172 -14.79 4.66 51.90
N GLU A 173 -13.88 3.80 52.38
CA GLU A 173 -12.98 2.96 51.59
C GLU A 173 -12.16 3.74 50.54
N LEU A 174 -11.80 4.99 50.83
CA LEU A 174 -11.19 5.92 49.85
C LEU A 174 -9.72 5.62 49.49
N GLY A 175 -9.14 4.56 50.05
CA GLY A 175 -7.74 4.19 49.84
C GLY A 175 -6.72 5.21 50.40
N THR A 176 -5.44 4.99 50.12
CA THR A 176 -4.34 5.90 50.51
C THR A 176 -4.20 7.08 49.55
N ALA A 177 -4.72 6.95 48.32
CA ALA A 177 -4.72 7.99 47.28
C ALA A 177 -5.32 9.32 47.76
N ALA A 178 -6.37 9.29 48.58
CA ALA A 178 -7.06 10.48 49.10
C ALA A 178 -6.19 11.38 50.00
N THR A 179 -4.96 10.96 50.32
CA THR A 179 -4.01 11.72 51.16
C THR A 179 -2.67 11.99 50.48
N ARG A 180 -2.49 11.56 49.22
CA ARG A 180 -1.24 11.79 48.47
C ARG A 180 -1.24 13.21 47.90
N ASN A 181 -0.08 13.86 47.93
CA ASN A 181 0.12 15.14 47.24
C ASN A 181 0.05 14.94 45.71
N VAL A 182 -0.51 15.92 44.99
CA VAL A 182 -0.48 15.94 43.52
C VAL A 182 0.81 16.59 43.03
N GLY A 183 1.53 15.94 42.11
CA GLY A 183 2.79 16.41 41.55
C GLY A 183 3.38 15.44 40.51
N THR A 184 4.51 15.79 39.91
CA THR A 184 5.13 15.06 38.78
C THR A 184 6.21 14.06 39.19
N ASN A 185 6.55 13.96 40.49
CA ASN A 185 7.58 13.02 40.94
C ASN A 185 7.06 11.58 40.98
N SER A 186 7.92 10.59 40.74
CA SER A 186 7.51 9.17 40.75
C SER A 186 6.94 8.69 42.10
N SER A 187 7.28 9.36 43.20
CA SER A 187 6.71 9.12 44.54
C SER A 187 5.36 9.82 44.78
N GLU A 188 4.84 10.58 43.82
CA GLU A 188 3.56 11.30 43.89
C GLU A 188 2.52 10.69 42.93
N LEU A 189 2.93 9.76 42.06
CA LEU A 189 2.03 8.99 41.21
C LEU A 189 1.17 8.05 42.08
N ILE A 190 -0.15 8.14 41.92
CA ILE A 190 -1.10 7.19 42.50
C ILE A 190 -0.89 5.84 41.81
N THR A 191 -0.44 4.83 42.54
CA THR A 191 -0.29 3.47 42.00
C THR A 191 -1.63 2.72 42.08
N THR A 192 -1.75 1.60 41.35
CA THR A 192 -2.96 0.76 41.41
C THR A 192 -3.23 0.20 42.81
N GLY A 193 -2.22 0.10 43.69
CA GLY A 193 -2.42 -0.29 45.09
C GLY A 193 -2.92 0.84 46.00
N ASP A 194 -2.87 2.10 45.55
CA ASP A 194 -3.27 3.28 46.34
C ASP A 194 -4.75 3.66 46.14
N ALA A 195 -5.40 3.16 45.09
CA ALA A 195 -6.76 3.54 44.67
C ALA A 195 -7.87 2.73 45.38
N ASP A 196 -9.09 3.30 45.44
CA ASP A 196 -10.28 2.61 45.93
C ASP A 196 -10.54 1.33 45.12
N ASN A 197 -10.71 0.21 45.84
CA ASN A 197 -10.89 -1.13 45.28
C ASN A 197 -12.11 -1.25 44.35
N ARG A 198 -13.10 -0.35 44.43
CA ARG A 198 -14.24 -0.28 43.50
C ARG A 198 -13.84 0.17 42.09
N TYR A 199 -12.82 1.02 41.96
CA TYR A 199 -12.31 1.46 40.65
C TYR A 199 -11.41 0.40 40.00
N LEU A 200 -10.78 -0.45 40.81
CA LEU A 200 -9.88 -1.52 40.34
C LEU A 200 -10.61 -2.78 39.88
N LYS A 201 -11.92 -2.89 40.15
CA LYS A 201 -12.83 -3.92 39.60
C LYS A 201 -13.26 -3.62 38.16
N GLY A 202 -12.34 -3.11 37.32
CA GLY A 202 -12.60 -2.76 35.93
C GLY A 202 -13.14 -3.92 35.08
N SER A 203 -12.73 -5.16 35.38
CA SER A 203 -13.24 -6.36 34.72
C SER A 203 -14.69 -6.72 35.11
N GLU A 204 -15.12 -6.41 36.34
CA GLU A 204 -16.51 -6.63 36.78
C GLU A 204 -17.44 -5.49 36.30
N ASN A 205 -16.93 -4.25 36.24
CA ASN A 205 -17.71 -3.10 35.79
C ASN A 205 -17.96 -3.10 34.27
N LEU A 206 -17.03 -3.62 33.46
CA LEU A 206 -17.21 -3.77 32.00
C LEU A 206 -18.32 -4.76 31.59
N LEU A 207 -18.72 -5.68 32.48
CA LEU A 207 -19.75 -6.69 32.20
C LEU A 207 -21.15 -6.34 32.76
N SER A 208 -21.31 -5.22 33.46
CA SER A 208 -22.44 -5.09 34.39
C SER A 208 -23.72 -4.42 33.87
N THR A 209 -23.75 -3.81 32.68
CA THR A 209 -25.01 -3.21 32.17
C THR A 209 -25.23 -3.35 30.67
N LYS A 210 -26.49 -3.64 30.30
CA LYS A 210 -27.00 -3.73 28.91
C LYS A 210 -26.70 -2.48 28.05
N ALA A 211 -26.44 -1.34 28.68
CA ALA A 211 -26.06 -0.08 28.02
C ALA A 211 -24.58 -0.08 27.57
N GLU A 212 -23.66 -0.66 28.35
CA GLU A 212 -22.26 -0.86 27.96
C GLU A 212 -22.14 -1.91 26.85
N LEU A 213 -22.95 -2.98 26.91
CA LEU A 213 -23.06 -3.96 25.83
C LEU A 213 -23.54 -3.31 24.53
N SER A 214 -24.53 -2.41 24.61
CA SER A 214 -24.99 -1.63 23.44
C SER A 214 -23.90 -0.70 22.89
N LYS A 215 -23.07 -0.08 23.73
CA LYS A 215 -21.92 0.74 23.27
C LYS A 215 -20.84 -0.13 22.62
N LEU A 216 -20.55 -1.30 23.19
CA LEU A 216 -19.60 -2.26 22.63
C LEU A 216 -20.12 -2.81 21.30
N THR A 217 -21.40 -3.20 21.21
CA THR A 217 -22.05 -3.60 19.95
C THR A 217 -22.08 -2.44 18.94
N LYS A 218 -22.34 -1.20 19.36
CA LYS A 218 -22.28 -0.01 18.47
C LYS A 218 -20.86 0.29 17.99
N PHE A 219 -19.87 0.14 18.86
CA PHE A 219 -18.45 0.28 18.54
C PHE A 219 -18.04 -0.81 17.53
N PHE A 220 -18.33 -2.09 17.81
CA PHE A 220 -18.07 -3.18 16.87
C PHE A 220 -18.86 -3.04 15.56
N ASN A 221 -20.12 -2.56 15.58
CA ASN A 221 -20.87 -2.23 14.36
C ASN A 221 -20.13 -1.19 13.51
N LEU A 222 -19.50 -0.19 14.13
CA LEU A 222 -18.79 0.87 13.42
C LEU A 222 -17.54 0.34 12.67
N PHE A 223 -16.86 -0.68 13.22
CA PHE A 223 -15.64 -1.25 12.62
C PHE A 223 -15.89 -2.49 11.75
N VAL A 224 -16.91 -3.29 12.08
CA VAL A 224 -17.14 -4.64 11.52
C VAL A 224 -18.43 -4.70 10.69
N GLY A 225 -19.32 -3.71 10.81
CA GLY A 225 -20.61 -3.66 10.12
C GLY A 225 -21.68 -4.54 10.76
N ASP A 226 -21.45 -5.85 10.79
CA ASP A 226 -22.39 -6.87 11.31
C ASP A 226 -21.66 -7.83 12.30
N PRO A 227 -21.56 -7.48 13.60
CA PRO A 227 -20.83 -8.26 14.60
C PRO A 227 -21.49 -9.60 14.92
N ASP A 228 -22.76 -9.78 14.60
CA ASP A 228 -23.46 -11.06 14.76
C ASP A 228 -22.83 -12.16 13.88
N VAL A 229 -22.39 -11.80 12.66
CA VAL A 229 -21.67 -12.74 11.78
C VAL A 229 -20.31 -13.07 12.36
N LEU A 230 -19.56 -12.06 12.82
CA LEU A 230 -18.24 -12.29 13.41
C LEU A 230 -18.34 -13.16 14.67
N THR A 231 -19.37 -12.94 15.49
CA THR A 231 -19.67 -13.77 16.66
C THR A 231 -20.00 -15.20 16.26
N TYR A 232 -20.77 -15.41 15.19
CA TYR A 232 -21.04 -16.74 14.65
C TYR A 232 -19.76 -17.45 14.19
N LEU A 233 -18.88 -16.77 13.46
CA LEU A 233 -17.62 -17.32 12.93
C LEU A 233 -16.59 -17.64 14.01
N LEU A 234 -16.62 -16.94 15.14
CA LEU A 234 -15.70 -17.11 16.26
C LEU A 234 -16.18 -18.13 17.32
N ARG A 235 -17.30 -18.81 17.06
CA ARG A 235 -17.77 -19.91 17.90
C ARG A 235 -16.75 -21.04 17.96
N SER A 236 -16.42 -21.47 19.17
CA SER A 236 -15.46 -22.56 19.40
C SER A 236 -15.97 -23.94 18.92
N ASP A 237 -17.28 -24.10 18.75
CA ASP A 237 -17.93 -25.34 18.31
C ASP A 237 -18.30 -25.34 16.82
N LEU A 238 -17.95 -24.28 16.07
CA LEU A 238 -18.29 -24.18 14.66
C LEU A 238 -17.54 -25.20 13.81
N THR A 239 -18.25 -25.85 12.90
CA THR A 239 -17.71 -26.78 11.90
C THR A 239 -17.98 -26.29 10.48
N SER A 240 -17.25 -26.80 9.48
CA SER A 240 -17.48 -26.45 8.07
C SER A 240 -18.89 -26.78 7.60
N ASP A 241 -19.47 -27.91 8.01
CA ASP A 241 -20.85 -28.29 7.63
C ASP A 241 -21.91 -27.35 8.23
N GLN A 242 -21.70 -26.91 9.48
CA GLN A 242 -22.56 -25.92 10.12
C GLN A 242 -22.45 -24.55 9.44
N LEU A 243 -21.25 -24.17 9.00
CA LEU A 243 -21.05 -22.94 8.24
C LEU A 243 -21.74 -23.01 6.87
N GLU A 244 -21.57 -24.11 6.14
CA GLU A 244 -22.26 -24.36 4.85
C GLU A 244 -23.77 -24.24 4.98
N THR A 245 -24.34 -24.88 6.01
CA THR A 245 -25.78 -24.84 6.28
C THR A 245 -26.24 -23.42 6.63
N TRP A 246 -25.46 -22.69 7.41
CA TRP A 246 -25.80 -21.32 7.81
C TRP A 246 -25.74 -20.34 6.65
N LEU A 247 -24.75 -20.50 5.76
CA LEU A 247 -24.59 -19.72 4.53
C LEU A 247 -25.59 -20.08 3.43
N ALA A 248 -26.27 -21.23 3.52
CA ALA A 248 -27.34 -21.58 2.59
C ALA A 248 -28.55 -20.62 2.67
N ASN A 249 -28.63 -19.79 3.71
CA ASN A 249 -29.60 -18.70 3.81
C ASN A 249 -29.05 -17.43 3.16
N ASP A 250 -29.70 -16.95 2.10
CA ASP A 250 -29.30 -15.74 1.35
C ASP A 250 -29.09 -14.49 2.21
N SER A 251 -29.83 -14.35 3.32
CA SER A 251 -29.65 -13.21 4.25
C SER A 251 -28.33 -13.32 5.00
N ASN A 252 -27.98 -14.53 5.46
CA ASN A 252 -26.72 -14.79 6.14
C ASN A 252 -25.55 -14.67 5.17
N GLU A 253 -25.68 -15.18 3.95
CA GLU A 253 -24.67 -15.05 2.89
C GLU A 253 -24.37 -13.57 2.61
N LYS A 254 -25.40 -12.73 2.42
CA LYS A 254 -25.22 -11.28 2.22
C LYS A 254 -24.53 -10.58 3.39
N LYS A 255 -24.88 -10.92 4.64
CA LYS A 255 -24.22 -10.36 5.83
C LYS A 255 -22.77 -10.82 5.92
N PHE A 256 -22.51 -12.09 5.61
CA PHE A 256 -21.18 -12.66 5.54
C PHE A 256 -20.32 -11.96 4.50
N THR A 257 -20.82 -11.76 3.28
CA THR A 257 -20.11 -11.04 2.23
C THR A 257 -19.77 -9.60 2.63
N ARG A 258 -20.69 -8.90 3.33
CA ARG A 258 -20.44 -7.54 3.86
C ARG A 258 -19.33 -7.50 4.91
N LEU A 259 -19.06 -8.58 5.63
CA LEU A 259 -17.97 -8.65 6.60
C LEU A 259 -16.59 -8.40 5.94
N PHE A 260 -16.42 -8.88 4.70
CA PHE A 260 -15.17 -8.76 3.94
C PHE A 260 -14.98 -7.37 3.31
N THR A 261 -15.89 -6.43 3.51
CA THR A 261 -15.64 -5.02 3.20
C THR A 261 -14.84 -4.33 4.32
N SER A 262 -14.75 -4.91 5.51
CA SER A 262 -13.99 -4.38 6.64
C SER A 262 -12.61 -5.03 6.75
N SER A 263 -11.56 -4.24 6.58
CA SER A 263 -10.17 -4.70 6.77
C SER A 263 -9.91 -5.22 8.19
N VAL A 264 -10.57 -4.65 9.20
CA VAL A 264 -10.47 -5.08 10.60
C VAL A 264 -11.11 -6.45 10.80
N ALA A 265 -12.29 -6.67 10.23
CA ALA A 265 -12.96 -7.97 10.33
C ALA A 265 -12.14 -9.07 9.66
N ILE A 266 -11.58 -8.79 8.47
CA ILE A 266 -10.67 -9.70 7.78
C ILE A 266 -9.47 -10.03 8.65
N GLN A 267 -8.82 -9.03 9.26
CA GLN A 267 -7.68 -9.23 10.15
C GLN A 267 -8.01 -10.13 11.35
N ILE A 268 -9.15 -9.91 12.01
CA ILE A 268 -9.59 -10.76 13.13
C ILE A 268 -9.75 -12.22 12.70
N ILE A 269 -10.38 -12.45 11.54
CA ILE A 269 -10.62 -13.80 11.01
C ILE A 269 -9.30 -14.49 10.66
N VAL A 270 -8.40 -13.82 9.93
CA VAL A 270 -7.14 -14.44 9.49
C VAL A 270 -6.15 -14.66 10.64
N SER A 271 -6.26 -13.88 11.72
CA SER A 271 -5.49 -14.12 12.95
C SER A 271 -5.99 -15.33 13.75
N ASN A 272 -7.17 -15.87 13.44
CA ASN A 272 -7.70 -17.08 14.06
C ASN A 272 -7.59 -18.27 13.09
N SER A 273 -6.55 -19.09 13.26
CA SER A 273 -6.26 -20.23 12.39
C SER A 273 -7.40 -21.26 12.29
N SER A 274 -8.17 -21.44 13.36
CA SER A 274 -9.30 -22.38 13.39
C SER A 274 -10.46 -21.88 12.54
N THR A 275 -10.89 -20.64 12.77
CA THR A 275 -11.95 -20.00 11.98
C THR A 275 -11.55 -19.88 10.51
N PHE A 276 -10.30 -19.52 10.22
CA PHE A 276 -9.79 -19.43 8.85
C PHE A 276 -9.79 -20.80 8.16
N GLY A 277 -9.36 -21.86 8.85
CA GLY A 277 -9.40 -23.23 8.32
C GLY A 277 -10.82 -23.70 7.99
N ILE A 278 -11.81 -23.36 8.82
CA ILE A 278 -13.23 -23.67 8.56
C ILE A 278 -13.70 -22.96 7.28
N LEU A 279 -13.39 -21.66 7.14
CA LEU A 279 -13.74 -20.84 5.99
C LEU A 279 -13.11 -21.35 4.69
N ALA A 280 -11.81 -21.69 4.73
CA ALA A 280 -11.07 -22.19 3.57
C ALA A 280 -11.56 -23.56 3.07
N ASN A 281 -12.31 -24.30 3.88
CA ASN A 281 -12.92 -25.58 3.50
C ASN A 281 -14.41 -25.46 3.16
N SER A 282 -15.01 -24.27 3.29
CA SER A 282 -16.41 -24.03 2.91
C SER A 282 -16.48 -23.46 1.50
N THR A 283 -17.05 -24.25 0.57
CA THR A 283 -17.37 -23.83 -0.80
C THR A 283 -18.22 -22.57 -0.81
N ARG A 284 -19.31 -22.53 -0.03
CA ARG A 284 -20.20 -21.36 0.01
C ARG A 284 -19.53 -20.11 0.55
N ALA A 285 -18.72 -20.25 1.60
CA ALA A 285 -17.98 -19.11 2.15
C ALA A 285 -17.05 -18.51 1.11
N ILE A 286 -16.28 -19.35 0.44
CA ILE A 286 -15.30 -18.89 -0.55
C ILE A 286 -16.01 -18.29 -1.76
N GLU A 287 -17.06 -18.93 -2.26
CA GLU A 287 -17.88 -18.36 -3.33
C GLU A 287 -18.48 -17.01 -2.95
N ALA A 288 -19.00 -16.87 -1.73
CA ALA A 288 -19.59 -15.63 -1.25
C ALA A 288 -18.57 -14.48 -1.13
N VAL A 289 -17.32 -14.77 -0.74
CA VAL A 289 -16.22 -13.78 -0.74
C VAL A 289 -15.82 -13.40 -2.16
N VAL A 290 -15.62 -14.40 -3.01
CA VAL A 290 -15.14 -14.22 -4.39
C VAL A 290 -16.19 -13.52 -5.28
N LYS A 291 -17.49 -13.75 -5.02
CA LYS A 291 -18.63 -13.12 -5.72
C LYS A 291 -19.02 -11.76 -5.15
N SER A 292 -18.34 -11.26 -4.11
CA SER A 292 -18.72 -10.02 -3.42
C SER A 292 -18.88 -8.83 -4.39
N GLU A 293 -20.03 -8.15 -4.31
CA GLU A 293 -20.36 -7.02 -5.18
C GLU A 293 -19.48 -5.81 -4.84
N GLY A 294 -18.39 -5.64 -5.60
CA GLY A 294 -17.54 -4.46 -5.55
C GLY A 294 -16.07 -4.80 -5.72
N ILE A 295 -15.49 -4.38 -6.85
CA ILE A 295 -14.05 -4.47 -7.16
C ILE A 295 -13.21 -4.00 -5.96
N THR A 296 -13.65 -2.97 -5.22
CA THR A 296 -12.93 -2.40 -4.08
C THR A 296 -12.84 -3.34 -2.86
N ALA A 297 -13.94 -4.00 -2.48
CA ALA A 297 -13.98 -4.87 -1.31
C ALA A 297 -13.15 -6.14 -1.51
N LEU A 298 -13.29 -6.77 -2.69
CA LEU A 298 -12.50 -7.93 -3.06
C LEU A 298 -11.01 -7.60 -3.19
N VAL A 299 -10.65 -6.40 -3.69
CA VAL A 299 -9.26 -5.96 -3.77
C VAL A 299 -8.65 -5.78 -2.37
N THR A 300 -9.37 -5.19 -1.41
CA THR A 300 -8.88 -5.05 -0.02
C THR A 300 -8.72 -6.39 0.68
N ALA A 301 -9.73 -7.27 0.59
CA ALA A 301 -9.67 -8.60 1.19
C ALA A 301 -8.53 -9.45 0.59
N MET A 302 -8.41 -9.44 -0.73
CA MET A 302 -7.39 -10.21 -1.41
C MET A 302 -5.99 -9.67 -1.14
N ALA A 303 -5.80 -8.35 -1.03
CA ALA A 303 -4.50 -7.76 -0.69
C ALA A 303 -3.98 -8.22 0.69
N VAL A 304 -4.85 -8.37 1.68
CA VAL A 304 -4.45 -8.91 3.01
C VAL A 304 -4.15 -10.40 2.89
N ALA A 305 -5.00 -11.16 2.19
CA ALA A 305 -4.88 -12.60 2.07
C ALA A 305 -3.60 -13.04 1.34
N VAL A 306 -3.33 -12.47 0.16
CA VAL A 306 -2.19 -12.89 -0.69
C VAL A 306 -0.83 -12.52 -0.12
N ASN A 307 -0.78 -11.59 0.83
CA ASN A 307 0.46 -11.19 1.50
C ASN A 307 0.71 -11.95 2.81
N SER A 308 -0.23 -12.81 3.24
CA SER A 308 -0.08 -13.68 4.41
C SER A 308 0.21 -15.11 3.97
N SER A 309 1.41 -15.63 4.31
CA SER A 309 1.78 -17.00 3.98
C SER A 309 0.85 -18.01 4.64
N THR A 310 0.48 -17.82 5.91
CA THR A 310 -0.43 -18.70 6.65
C THR A 310 -1.81 -18.79 6.01
N VAL A 311 -2.34 -17.66 5.55
CA VAL A 311 -3.63 -17.60 4.84
C VAL A 311 -3.52 -18.35 3.52
N MET A 312 -2.51 -18.03 2.72
CA MET A 312 -2.31 -18.68 1.43
C MET A 312 -2.01 -20.17 1.57
N ASP A 313 -1.34 -20.63 2.63
CA ASP A 313 -1.08 -22.06 2.88
C ASP A 313 -2.40 -22.81 3.09
N GLY A 314 -3.31 -22.22 3.88
CA GLY A 314 -4.65 -22.78 4.09
C GLY A 314 -5.49 -22.81 2.81
N VAL A 315 -5.48 -21.72 2.02
CA VAL A 315 -6.17 -21.69 0.72
C VAL A 315 -5.54 -22.70 -0.24
N ALA A 316 -4.22 -22.70 -0.39
CA ALA A 316 -3.49 -23.55 -1.34
C ALA A 316 -3.60 -25.04 -1.02
N SER A 317 -3.86 -25.40 0.24
CA SER A 317 -4.11 -26.79 0.64
C SER A 317 -5.53 -27.26 0.33
N SER A 318 -6.48 -26.33 0.09
CA SER A 318 -7.88 -26.62 -0.22
C SER A 318 -8.15 -26.54 -1.72
N LEU A 319 -8.49 -27.68 -2.32
CA LEU A 319 -8.84 -27.76 -3.75
C LEU A 319 -10.05 -26.88 -4.08
N THR A 320 -11.08 -26.91 -3.23
CA THR A 320 -12.28 -26.09 -3.36
C THR A 320 -11.93 -24.60 -3.35
N ALA A 321 -11.11 -24.17 -2.39
CA ALA A 321 -10.69 -22.78 -2.26
C ALA A 321 -9.94 -22.30 -3.50
N MET A 322 -8.92 -23.05 -3.91
CA MET A 322 -8.12 -22.67 -5.07
C MET A 322 -8.88 -22.77 -6.38
N THR A 323 -9.86 -23.66 -6.51
CA THR A 323 -10.73 -23.71 -7.71
C THR A 323 -11.56 -22.44 -7.85
N ALA A 324 -12.14 -21.95 -6.75
CA ALA A 324 -12.89 -20.69 -6.74
C ALA A 324 -11.97 -19.48 -6.99
N VAL A 325 -10.77 -19.45 -6.40
CA VAL A 325 -9.75 -18.42 -6.68
C VAL A 325 -9.33 -18.44 -8.15
N ALA A 326 -9.05 -19.62 -8.71
CA ALA A 326 -8.67 -19.80 -10.11
C ALA A 326 -9.78 -19.37 -11.08
N ALA A 327 -11.05 -19.53 -10.71
CA ALA A 327 -12.19 -19.06 -11.49
C ALA A 327 -12.37 -17.52 -11.44
N SER A 328 -11.73 -16.82 -10.51
CA SER A 328 -11.88 -15.36 -10.35
C SER A 328 -10.70 -14.59 -10.92
N GLN A 329 -10.99 -13.76 -11.93
CA GLN A 329 -9.98 -12.90 -12.56
C GLN A 329 -9.33 -11.94 -11.55
N ILE A 330 -10.12 -11.33 -10.66
CA ILE A 330 -9.62 -10.36 -9.68
C ILE A 330 -8.72 -11.05 -8.66
N ALA A 331 -9.17 -12.18 -8.12
CA ALA A 331 -8.42 -12.94 -7.13
C ALA A 331 -7.09 -13.43 -7.73
N MET A 332 -7.14 -14.02 -8.92
CA MET A 332 -5.95 -14.59 -9.54
C MET A 332 -4.96 -13.51 -10.04
N ASN A 333 -5.44 -12.34 -10.46
CA ASN A 333 -4.57 -11.19 -10.73
C ASN A 333 -3.79 -10.80 -9.45
N ALA A 334 -4.46 -10.69 -8.31
CA ALA A 334 -3.82 -10.33 -7.04
C ALA A 334 -2.78 -11.38 -6.60
N VAL A 335 -3.14 -12.67 -6.71
CA VAL A 335 -2.25 -13.81 -6.42
C VAL A 335 -1.02 -13.79 -7.31
N ALA A 336 -1.18 -13.60 -8.61
CA ALA A 336 -0.08 -13.57 -9.58
C ALA A 336 0.89 -12.40 -9.35
N THR A 337 0.41 -11.29 -8.79
CA THR A 337 1.25 -10.14 -8.43
C THR A 337 1.94 -10.29 -7.08
N SER A 338 1.48 -11.18 -6.20
CA SER A 338 2.02 -11.34 -4.83
C SER A 338 3.19 -12.32 -4.79
N SER A 339 4.35 -11.88 -4.28
CA SER A 339 5.51 -12.75 -4.09
C SER A 339 5.26 -13.86 -3.06
N PRO A 340 4.72 -13.58 -1.85
CA PRO A 340 4.36 -14.64 -0.90
C PRO A 340 3.39 -15.67 -1.46
N ALA A 341 2.33 -15.24 -2.15
CA ALA A 341 1.35 -16.17 -2.71
C ALA A 341 1.95 -17.07 -3.78
N LYS A 342 2.78 -16.51 -4.68
CA LYS A 342 3.50 -17.29 -5.70
C LYS A 342 4.41 -18.35 -5.09
N GLU A 343 5.03 -18.08 -3.95
CA GLU A 343 5.90 -19.06 -3.27
C GLU A 343 5.08 -20.22 -2.71
N VAL A 344 4.00 -19.92 -1.97
CA VAL A 344 3.08 -20.93 -1.44
C VAL A 344 2.51 -21.80 -2.56
N LEU A 345 2.05 -21.17 -3.64
CA LEU A 345 1.47 -21.88 -4.78
C LEU A 345 2.44 -22.87 -5.40
N ARG A 346 3.72 -22.49 -5.60
CA ARG A 346 4.73 -23.38 -6.20
C ARG A 346 4.99 -24.63 -5.37
N ASN A 347 4.81 -24.53 -4.05
CA ASN A 347 5.01 -25.63 -3.11
C ASN A 347 3.74 -26.47 -2.87
N SER A 348 2.59 -26.09 -3.46
CA SER A 348 1.33 -26.83 -3.33
C SER A 348 0.92 -27.52 -4.64
N SER A 349 0.94 -28.84 -4.63
CA SER A 349 0.42 -29.67 -5.73
C SER A 349 -1.09 -29.50 -5.92
N THR A 350 -1.85 -29.35 -4.83
CA THR A 350 -3.31 -29.10 -4.85
C THR A 350 -3.64 -27.78 -5.56
N ALA A 351 -2.90 -26.71 -5.24
CA ALA A 351 -3.13 -25.41 -5.86
C ALA A 351 -2.74 -25.42 -7.34
N MET A 352 -1.62 -26.07 -7.69
CA MET A 352 -1.20 -26.22 -9.09
C MET A 352 -2.20 -27.05 -9.90
N ALA A 353 -2.83 -28.08 -9.32
CA ALA A 353 -3.89 -28.84 -9.97
C ALA A 353 -5.13 -27.98 -10.24
N ALA A 354 -5.57 -27.17 -9.26
CA ALA A 354 -6.69 -26.26 -9.43
C ALA A 354 -6.43 -25.20 -10.52
N ILE A 355 -5.25 -24.58 -10.50
CA ILE A 355 -4.84 -23.58 -11.49
C ILE A 355 -4.73 -24.22 -12.88
N GLY A 356 -4.14 -25.42 -12.97
CA GLY A 356 -3.97 -26.16 -14.22
C GLY A 356 -5.27 -26.56 -14.92
N ALA A 357 -6.40 -26.55 -14.21
CA ALA A 357 -7.72 -26.83 -14.79
C ALA A 357 -8.37 -25.59 -15.45
N ASN A 358 -7.82 -24.39 -15.27
CA ASN A 358 -8.42 -23.14 -15.74
C ASN A 358 -7.45 -22.30 -16.58
N SER A 359 -7.74 -22.12 -17.88
CA SER A 359 -6.85 -21.42 -18.82
C SER A 359 -6.55 -19.97 -18.44
N MET A 360 -7.51 -19.25 -17.84
CA MET A 360 -7.28 -17.90 -17.29
C MET A 360 -6.30 -17.97 -16.13
N ALA A 361 -6.51 -18.89 -15.18
CA ALA A 361 -5.64 -18.98 -14.00
C ALA A 361 -4.19 -19.31 -14.37
N ILE A 362 -4.00 -20.23 -15.32
CA ILE A 362 -2.67 -20.55 -15.86
C ILE A 362 -2.03 -19.29 -16.45
N ALA A 363 -2.77 -18.55 -17.27
CA ALA A 363 -2.26 -17.33 -17.91
C ALA A 363 -1.88 -16.26 -16.90
N LYS A 364 -2.75 -16.00 -15.91
CA LYS A 364 -2.47 -15.03 -14.84
C LYS A 364 -1.23 -15.43 -14.07
N LEU A 365 -1.13 -16.68 -13.63
CA LEU A 365 0.04 -17.14 -12.89
C LEU A 365 1.31 -17.04 -13.76
N ALA A 366 1.30 -17.61 -14.96
CA ALA A 366 2.46 -17.66 -15.85
C ALA A 366 3.01 -16.28 -16.17
N THR A 367 2.13 -15.33 -16.50
CA THR A 367 2.51 -13.93 -16.77
C THR A 367 2.96 -13.21 -15.51
N GLY A 368 2.45 -13.56 -14.33
CA GLY A 368 2.93 -13.04 -13.04
C GLY A 368 4.28 -13.60 -12.59
N LEU A 369 4.71 -14.74 -13.16
CA LEU A 369 6.06 -15.29 -12.97
C LEU A 369 7.07 -14.69 -13.96
N ALA A 370 6.61 -14.24 -15.13
CA ALA A 370 7.46 -13.67 -16.16
C ALA A 370 7.85 -12.21 -15.83
N SER A 371 9.12 -11.87 -16.03
CA SER A 371 9.59 -10.50 -15.88
C SER A 371 9.02 -9.60 -16.97
N GLY A 372 8.46 -8.45 -16.58
CA GLY A 372 8.00 -7.42 -17.54
C GLY A 372 6.61 -7.66 -18.13
N LEU A 373 5.89 -8.70 -17.70
CA LEU A 373 4.49 -8.93 -18.07
C LEU A 373 3.56 -8.56 -16.93
N SER A 374 2.36 -8.08 -17.26
CA SER A 374 1.29 -7.81 -16.30
C SER A 374 0.17 -8.84 -16.46
N PRO A 375 -0.19 -9.61 -15.42
CA PRO A 375 -1.27 -10.58 -15.47
C PRO A 375 -2.60 -10.00 -15.94
N GLN A 376 -2.86 -8.73 -15.63
CA GLN A 376 -4.10 -8.06 -15.96
C GLN A 376 -4.30 -7.92 -17.48
N SER A 377 -3.21 -7.84 -18.25
CA SER A 377 -3.22 -7.68 -19.70
C SER A 377 -3.60 -8.94 -20.48
N TYR A 378 -3.64 -10.10 -19.83
CA TYR A 378 -3.85 -11.40 -20.48
C TYR A 378 -5.12 -12.05 -19.96
N ALA A 379 -6.15 -12.20 -20.79
CA ALA A 379 -7.40 -12.82 -20.38
C ALA A 379 -7.21 -14.32 -20.06
N ASP A 380 -6.48 -15.03 -20.93
CA ASP A 380 -6.26 -16.47 -20.85
C ASP A 380 -4.99 -16.89 -21.61
N MET A 381 -4.75 -18.20 -21.74
CA MET A 381 -3.58 -18.72 -22.46
C MET A 381 -3.63 -18.44 -23.97
N THR A 382 -4.82 -18.20 -24.53
CA THR A 382 -4.97 -17.77 -25.93
C THR A 382 -4.38 -16.38 -26.12
N ALA A 383 -4.66 -15.45 -25.21
CA ALA A 383 -4.08 -14.11 -25.20
C ALA A 383 -2.56 -14.14 -25.00
N VAL A 384 -2.05 -15.05 -24.15
CA VAL A 384 -0.60 -15.25 -23.97
C VAL A 384 0.05 -15.74 -25.26
N ALA A 385 -0.54 -16.74 -25.92
CA ALA A 385 -0.02 -17.31 -27.16
C ALA A 385 -0.04 -16.31 -28.34
N ALA A 386 -0.99 -15.38 -28.36
CA ALA A 386 -1.07 -14.33 -29.38
C ALA A 386 -0.07 -13.18 -29.15
N SER A 387 0.51 -13.06 -27.96
CA SER A 387 1.44 -11.98 -27.61
C SER A 387 2.88 -12.33 -27.95
N GLN A 388 3.46 -11.54 -28.86
CA GLN A 388 4.87 -11.67 -29.21
C GLN A 388 5.77 -11.55 -27.97
N THR A 389 5.54 -10.54 -27.12
CA THR A 389 6.36 -10.32 -25.91
C THR A 389 6.27 -11.48 -24.93
N ALA A 390 5.07 -12.05 -24.73
CA ALA A 390 4.92 -13.20 -23.84
C ALA A 390 5.60 -14.45 -24.39
N MET A 391 5.48 -14.69 -25.69
CA MET A 391 6.15 -15.81 -26.35
C MET A 391 7.67 -15.67 -26.40
N GLU A 392 8.19 -14.45 -26.54
CA GLU A 392 9.62 -14.15 -26.40
C GLU A 392 10.13 -14.49 -25.00
N ALA A 393 9.37 -14.14 -23.95
CA ALA A 393 9.71 -14.48 -22.56
C ALA A 393 9.73 -16.00 -22.30
N VAL A 394 8.74 -16.74 -22.82
CA VAL A 394 8.72 -18.22 -22.76
C VAL A 394 9.93 -18.80 -23.47
N ALA A 395 10.23 -18.30 -24.67
CA ALA A 395 11.31 -18.81 -25.49
C ALA A 395 12.70 -18.53 -24.86
N ALA A 396 12.85 -17.45 -24.09
CA ALA A 396 14.09 -17.13 -23.37
C ALA A 396 14.29 -18.00 -22.10
N SER A 397 13.23 -18.60 -21.56
CA SER A 397 13.31 -19.40 -20.32
C SER A 397 13.80 -20.82 -20.58
N GLN A 398 14.98 -21.14 -20.05
CA GLN A 398 15.56 -22.50 -20.14
C GLN A 398 14.66 -23.56 -19.48
N ILE A 399 14.02 -23.23 -18.36
CA ILE A 399 13.11 -24.15 -17.65
C ILE A 399 11.87 -24.43 -18.50
N ALA A 400 11.27 -23.40 -19.09
CA ALA A 400 10.11 -23.56 -19.96
C ALA A 400 10.46 -24.38 -21.21
N MET A 401 11.62 -24.12 -21.81
CA MET A 401 12.11 -24.88 -22.97
C MET A 401 12.40 -26.35 -22.62
N ASN A 402 12.99 -26.63 -21.45
CA ASN A 402 13.19 -28.01 -20.98
C ASN A 402 11.85 -28.74 -20.80
N ALA A 403 10.86 -28.07 -20.19
CA ALA A 403 9.52 -28.64 -20.02
C ALA A 403 8.79 -28.86 -21.36
N LEU A 404 8.96 -27.95 -22.32
CA LEU A 404 8.42 -28.06 -23.67
C LEU A 404 8.99 -29.28 -24.39
N VAL A 405 10.32 -29.45 -24.34
CA VAL A 405 11.00 -30.59 -24.96
C VAL A 405 10.63 -31.90 -24.29
N ALA A 406 10.41 -31.91 -22.98
CA ALA A 406 9.96 -33.08 -22.22
C ALA A 406 8.50 -33.51 -22.54
N SER A 407 7.73 -32.66 -23.23
CA SER A 407 6.30 -32.89 -23.47
C SER A 407 6.03 -33.40 -24.89
N ALA A 408 5.62 -34.67 -24.98
CA ALA A 408 5.21 -35.27 -26.25
C ALA A 408 3.99 -34.56 -26.87
N VAL A 409 3.06 -34.07 -26.04
CA VAL A 409 1.90 -33.29 -26.48
C VAL A 409 2.34 -31.99 -27.13
N ALA A 410 3.31 -31.29 -26.51
CA ALA A 410 3.84 -30.05 -27.06
C ALA A 410 4.58 -30.30 -28.38
N LEU A 411 5.45 -31.31 -28.46
CA LEU A 411 6.14 -31.67 -29.71
C LEU A 411 5.15 -32.03 -30.83
N ASN A 412 4.09 -32.77 -30.52
CA ASN A 412 3.04 -33.13 -31.48
C ASN A 412 2.31 -31.88 -32.01
N ALA A 413 2.02 -30.91 -31.13
CA ALA A 413 1.40 -29.64 -31.54
C ALA A 413 2.37 -28.76 -32.34
N ILE A 414 3.64 -28.67 -31.94
CA ILE A 414 4.67 -27.85 -32.61
C ILE A 414 4.86 -28.33 -34.05
N VAL A 415 5.05 -29.63 -34.27
CA VAL A 415 5.36 -30.15 -35.61
C VAL A 415 4.21 -29.93 -36.60
N LYS A 416 2.97 -29.77 -36.12
CA LYS A 416 1.79 -29.43 -36.94
C LYS A 416 1.75 -27.97 -37.37
N SER A 417 2.45 -27.06 -36.69
CA SER A 417 2.48 -25.63 -36.98
C SER A 417 3.81 -25.20 -37.61
N GLU A 418 3.78 -24.80 -38.88
CA GLU A 418 4.97 -24.33 -39.61
C GLU A 418 5.66 -23.15 -38.91
N LEU A 419 4.88 -22.17 -38.43
CA LEU A 419 5.40 -21.01 -37.72
C LEU A 419 6.13 -21.40 -36.42
N ALA A 420 5.55 -22.35 -35.66
CA ALA A 420 6.16 -22.83 -34.43
C ALA A 420 7.46 -23.61 -34.70
N CYS A 421 7.47 -24.45 -35.74
CA CYS A 421 8.67 -25.17 -36.13
C CYS A 421 9.81 -24.21 -36.49
N LYS A 422 9.53 -23.19 -37.31
CA LYS A 422 10.53 -22.20 -37.72
C LYS A 422 11.10 -21.43 -36.53
N ALA A 423 10.27 -21.08 -35.54
CA ALA A 423 10.70 -20.35 -34.36
C ALA A 423 11.58 -21.19 -33.39
N LEU A 424 11.43 -22.51 -33.37
CA LEU A 424 12.01 -23.38 -32.34
C LEU A 424 13.12 -24.31 -32.83
N GLU A 425 13.30 -24.48 -34.14
CA GLU A 425 14.22 -25.47 -34.71
C GLU A 425 15.64 -25.41 -34.16
N THR A 426 16.25 -24.21 -34.11
CA THR A 426 17.61 -24.03 -33.58
C THR A 426 17.70 -24.39 -32.10
N LYS A 427 16.63 -24.14 -31.32
CA LYS A 427 16.61 -24.46 -29.87
C LYS A 427 16.45 -25.94 -29.61
N LEU A 428 15.70 -26.66 -30.46
CA LEU A 428 15.54 -28.11 -30.34
C LEU A 428 16.85 -28.84 -30.60
N GLN A 429 17.73 -28.32 -31.48
CA GLN A 429 19.06 -28.92 -31.70
C GLN A 429 19.82 -29.14 -30.40
N SER A 430 19.87 -28.11 -29.54
CA SER A 430 20.57 -28.15 -28.26
C SER A 430 19.96 -29.12 -27.25
N HIS A 431 18.74 -29.62 -27.50
CA HIS A 431 18.02 -30.54 -26.61
C HIS A 431 17.75 -31.90 -27.26
N ARG A 432 18.50 -32.27 -28.30
CA ARG A 432 18.26 -33.48 -29.11
C ARG A 432 18.07 -34.75 -28.30
N ALA A 433 18.91 -35.01 -27.31
CA ALA A 433 18.81 -36.22 -26.50
C ALA A 433 17.46 -36.33 -25.77
N ALA A 434 16.97 -35.22 -25.19
CA ALA A 434 15.68 -35.16 -24.53
C ALA A 434 14.53 -35.32 -25.55
N VAL A 435 14.61 -34.66 -26.71
CA VAL A 435 13.64 -34.83 -27.81
C VAL A 435 13.55 -36.30 -28.23
N CYS A 436 14.68 -36.97 -28.46
CA CYS A 436 14.70 -38.38 -28.87
C CYS A 436 14.07 -39.30 -27.80
N SER A 437 14.38 -39.08 -26.52
CA SER A 437 13.78 -39.83 -25.42
C SER A 437 12.25 -39.71 -25.40
N VAL A 438 11.74 -38.49 -25.55
CA VAL A 438 10.29 -38.22 -25.54
C VAL A 438 9.59 -38.79 -26.76
N LEU A 439 10.18 -38.64 -27.95
CA LEU A 439 9.63 -39.19 -29.18
C LEU A 439 9.56 -40.72 -29.14
N ASN A 440 10.60 -41.36 -28.62
CA ASN A 440 10.60 -42.81 -28.44
C ASN A 440 9.53 -43.27 -27.45
N ALA A 441 9.35 -42.55 -26.33
CA ALA A 441 8.30 -42.86 -25.35
C ALA A 441 6.87 -42.64 -25.89
N ALA A 442 6.69 -41.71 -26.84
CA ALA A 442 5.39 -41.34 -27.41
C ALA A 442 5.09 -41.95 -28.80
N SER A 443 5.98 -42.81 -29.29
CA SER A 443 5.97 -43.44 -30.63
C SER A 443 4.77 -44.33 -30.96
N SER A 444 3.90 -44.59 -29.98
CA SER A 444 2.69 -45.40 -30.13
C SER A 444 1.41 -44.67 -29.72
N SER A 445 1.52 -43.46 -29.16
CA SER A 445 0.38 -42.70 -28.64
C SER A 445 0.12 -41.41 -29.41
N LEU A 446 1.16 -40.58 -29.58
CA LEU A 446 1.05 -39.25 -30.22
C LEU A 446 1.79 -39.16 -31.55
N PHE A 447 2.67 -40.11 -31.83
CA PHE A 447 3.42 -40.18 -33.07
C PHE A 447 3.30 -41.57 -33.68
N THR A 448 3.36 -41.63 -35.01
CA THR A 448 3.67 -42.85 -35.75
C THR A 448 5.15 -42.82 -36.14
N THR A 449 5.89 -43.87 -35.78
CA THR A 449 7.34 -43.93 -36.02
C THR A 449 7.69 -44.82 -37.20
N GLN A 450 8.58 -44.35 -38.05
CA GLN A 450 9.28 -45.13 -39.07
C GLN A 450 10.77 -45.07 -38.80
N SER A 451 11.39 -46.21 -38.52
CA SER A 451 12.82 -46.29 -38.28
C SER A 451 13.59 -46.56 -39.56
N ARG A 452 14.83 -46.04 -39.61
CA ARG A 452 15.77 -46.24 -40.74
C ARG A 452 15.22 -45.81 -42.11
N VAL A 453 14.46 -44.72 -42.14
CA VAL A 453 14.02 -44.09 -43.38
C VAL A 453 15.22 -43.51 -44.12
N LEU A 454 15.27 -43.75 -45.43
CA LEU A 454 16.28 -43.22 -46.32
C LEU A 454 15.76 -41.92 -46.95
N ALA A 455 16.27 -40.78 -46.48
CA ALA A 455 15.82 -39.46 -46.93
C ALA A 455 16.86 -38.73 -47.82
N GLY A 456 17.83 -39.45 -48.38
CA GLY A 456 18.91 -38.89 -49.19
C GLY A 456 19.75 -39.92 -49.92
N ASP A 457 20.58 -39.45 -50.85
CA ASP A 457 21.63 -40.25 -51.48
C ASP A 457 22.95 -39.46 -51.62
N GLY A 458 24.02 -40.18 -51.94
CA GLY A 458 25.38 -39.65 -52.06
C GLY A 458 25.68 -38.85 -53.33
N GLN A 459 24.80 -38.88 -54.34
CA GLN A 459 25.07 -38.39 -55.70
C GLN A 459 24.31 -37.10 -56.02
N VAL A 460 23.12 -36.93 -55.46
CA VAL A 460 22.23 -35.81 -55.73
C VAL A 460 21.67 -35.24 -54.44
N THR A 461 21.23 -33.97 -54.52
CA THR A 461 20.46 -33.37 -53.44
C THR A 461 19.04 -33.90 -53.48
N LYS A 462 18.56 -34.44 -52.35
CA LYS A 462 17.21 -34.98 -52.21
C LYS A 462 16.49 -34.33 -51.05
N GLU A 463 15.20 -34.12 -51.24
CA GLU A 463 14.28 -33.62 -50.21
C GLU A 463 13.30 -34.72 -49.83
N HIS A 464 12.92 -34.78 -48.56
CA HIS A 464 11.99 -35.78 -48.06
C HIS A 464 11.07 -35.17 -46.98
N GLY A 465 9.79 -35.56 -46.99
CA GLY A 465 8.80 -35.07 -46.02
C GLY A 465 8.54 -33.57 -46.11
N VAL A 466 8.55 -33.01 -47.33
CA VAL A 466 8.36 -31.57 -47.56
C VAL A 466 7.05 -31.11 -46.92
N ASN A 467 7.15 -30.22 -45.94
CA ASN A 467 6.01 -29.62 -45.24
C ASN A 467 5.06 -30.60 -44.56
N THR A 468 5.49 -31.84 -44.29
CA THR A 468 4.68 -32.81 -43.52
C THR A 468 4.82 -32.58 -42.02
N ALA A 469 3.84 -33.00 -41.21
CA ALA A 469 3.90 -32.88 -39.74
C ALA A 469 4.83 -33.95 -39.13
N THR A 470 6.11 -33.91 -39.51
CA THR A 470 7.10 -34.95 -39.25
C THR A 470 8.36 -34.40 -38.61
N ILE A 471 8.96 -35.18 -37.71
CA ILE A 471 10.26 -34.89 -37.10
C ILE A 471 11.26 -35.94 -37.61
N TYR A 472 12.37 -35.47 -38.19
CA TYR A 472 13.46 -36.31 -38.69
C TYR A 472 14.63 -36.26 -37.71
N ILE A 473 15.05 -37.44 -37.25
CA ILE A 473 16.23 -37.61 -36.42
C ILE A 473 17.26 -38.41 -37.23
N PRO A 474 18.36 -37.79 -37.72
CA PRO A 474 19.43 -38.55 -38.35
C PRO A 474 20.03 -39.50 -37.31
N THR A 475 20.17 -40.78 -37.65
CA THR A 475 20.64 -41.82 -36.72
C THR A 475 21.99 -42.39 -37.14
N ALA A 476 22.21 -42.54 -38.44
CA ALA A 476 23.45 -43.06 -38.97
C ALA A 476 23.67 -42.65 -40.42
N CYS A 477 24.90 -42.83 -40.90
CA CYS A 477 25.32 -42.59 -42.27
C CYS A 477 26.11 -43.79 -42.78
N TYR A 478 25.90 -44.16 -44.03
CA TYR A 478 26.61 -45.24 -44.70
C TYR A 478 27.34 -44.71 -45.93
N ASP A 479 28.57 -45.17 -46.10
CA ASP A 479 29.43 -44.99 -47.28
C ASP A 479 29.89 -46.40 -47.72
N ASP A 480 29.93 -46.67 -49.02
CA ASP A 480 30.22 -47.99 -49.57
C ASP A 480 31.73 -48.22 -49.84
N THR A 481 32.56 -47.18 -49.82
CA THR A 481 33.98 -47.30 -50.20
C THR A 481 34.94 -47.48 -49.03
N SER A 482 35.99 -48.29 -49.22
CA SER A 482 37.00 -48.53 -48.17
C SER A 482 37.76 -47.28 -47.71
N THR A 483 37.79 -46.21 -48.53
CA THR A 483 38.47 -44.95 -48.22
C THR A 483 37.52 -43.81 -47.84
N GLY A 484 36.21 -43.99 -48.04
CA GLY A 484 35.22 -42.91 -47.98
C GLY A 484 35.39 -41.92 -49.12
N ASP A 485 34.31 -41.62 -49.83
CA ASP A 485 34.35 -40.65 -50.92
C ASP A 485 33.11 -39.76 -50.99
N THR A 486 32.14 -39.96 -50.09
CA THR A 486 30.92 -39.16 -50.05
C THR A 486 30.82 -38.33 -48.79
N ASP A 487 30.76 -37.00 -48.95
CA ASP A 487 30.43 -36.06 -47.87
C ASP A 487 28.92 -35.80 -47.83
N PHE A 488 28.32 -35.80 -46.64
CA PHE A 488 26.89 -35.49 -46.47
C PHE A 488 26.66 -34.21 -45.68
N SER A 489 25.73 -33.38 -46.14
CA SER A 489 25.13 -32.34 -45.32
C SER A 489 23.62 -32.52 -45.25
N VAL A 490 23.08 -32.53 -44.03
CA VAL A 490 21.64 -32.55 -43.78
C VAL A 490 21.20 -31.14 -43.42
N HIS A 491 20.20 -30.64 -44.13
CA HIS A 491 19.63 -29.32 -43.97
C HIS A 491 18.15 -29.43 -43.57
N SER A 492 17.70 -28.45 -42.81
CA SER A 492 16.27 -28.23 -42.60
C SER A 492 15.62 -27.73 -43.88
N LEU A 493 14.44 -28.23 -44.23
CA LEU A 493 13.64 -27.63 -45.30
C LEU A 493 12.95 -26.33 -44.88
N LEU A 494 12.77 -26.07 -43.59
CA LEU A 494 12.10 -24.87 -43.09
C LEU A 494 13.00 -23.63 -43.10
N SER A 495 14.26 -23.81 -42.70
CA SER A 495 15.21 -22.70 -42.54
C SER A 495 16.40 -22.76 -43.48
N ASP A 496 16.59 -23.87 -44.20
CA ASP A 496 17.79 -24.21 -44.97
C ASP A 496 19.09 -24.28 -44.13
N ASN A 497 18.97 -24.19 -42.80
CA ASN A 497 20.09 -24.31 -41.89
C ASN A 497 20.69 -25.71 -41.99
N LYS A 498 22.03 -25.77 -42.06
CA LYS A 498 22.77 -27.02 -41.98
C LYS A 498 22.68 -27.56 -40.56
N LEU A 499 22.04 -28.71 -40.41
CA LEU A 499 21.78 -29.38 -39.13
C LEU A 499 22.95 -30.26 -38.71
N VAL A 500 23.51 -30.99 -39.66
CA VAL A 500 24.69 -31.82 -39.45
C VAL A 500 25.51 -31.91 -40.73
N TYR A 501 26.83 -31.89 -40.57
CA TYR A 501 27.79 -32.25 -41.61
C TYR A 501 28.45 -33.56 -41.19
N ILE A 502 28.45 -34.53 -42.10
CA ILE A 502 29.01 -35.85 -41.88
C ILE A 502 30.12 -35.99 -42.92
N PRO A 503 31.40 -35.98 -42.49
CA PRO A 503 32.50 -36.15 -43.42
C PRO A 503 32.51 -37.57 -43.98
N ARG A 504 33.08 -37.73 -45.17
CA ARG A 504 33.38 -39.04 -45.74
C ARG A 504 34.07 -39.96 -44.73
N HIS A 505 33.74 -41.24 -44.76
CA HIS A 505 34.28 -42.23 -43.82
C HIS A 505 34.46 -43.59 -44.51
N PRO A 506 35.35 -44.46 -43.98
CA PRO A 506 35.51 -45.80 -44.52
C PRO A 506 34.19 -46.59 -44.56
N SER A 507 34.18 -47.61 -45.42
CA SER A 507 33.03 -48.47 -45.68
C SER A 507 32.36 -48.94 -44.40
N GLY A 508 31.03 -48.78 -44.34
CA GLY A 508 30.22 -49.15 -43.19
C GLY A 508 29.39 -48.00 -42.64
N GLU A 509 28.78 -48.24 -41.49
CA GLU A 509 27.83 -47.32 -40.85
C GLU A 509 28.51 -46.52 -39.73
N VAL A 510 28.38 -45.19 -39.78
CA VAL A 510 28.81 -44.28 -38.72
C VAL A 510 27.59 -43.66 -38.06
N MET A 511 27.55 -43.67 -36.72
CA MET A 511 26.45 -43.11 -35.94
C MET A 511 26.41 -41.59 -36.05
N VAL A 512 25.21 -41.04 -36.21
CA VAL A 512 24.97 -39.60 -36.25
C VAL A 512 24.26 -39.19 -34.97
N SER A 513 24.94 -38.37 -34.16
CA SER A 513 24.46 -37.93 -32.84
C SER A 513 23.93 -36.49 -32.82
N GLN A 514 23.91 -35.83 -33.97
CA GLN A 514 23.51 -34.42 -34.12
C GLN A 514 22.40 -34.28 -35.18
N GLY A 515 21.70 -33.15 -35.13
CA GLY A 515 20.63 -32.83 -36.06
C GLY A 515 19.24 -33.29 -35.59
N ILE A 516 18.28 -32.39 -35.76
CA ILE A 516 16.84 -32.62 -35.70
C ILE A 516 16.24 -31.78 -36.83
N ALA A 517 15.37 -32.31 -37.65
CA ALA A 517 14.64 -31.48 -38.60
C ALA A 517 13.14 -31.56 -38.34
N LEU A 518 12.49 -30.42 -38.42
CA LEU A 518 11.04 -30.34 -38.38
C LEU A 518 10.52 -30.14 -39.79
N ARG A 519 9.44 -30.85 -40.12
CA ARG A 519 8.71 -30.72 -41.39
C ARG A 519 9.55 -30.93 -42.66
N GLY A 520 10.48 -31.87 -42.54
CA GLY A 520 11.24 -32.41 -43.67
C GLY A 520 12.73 -32.08 -43.63
N VAL A 521 13.48 -32.77 -44.49
CA VAL A 521 14.93 -32.67 -44.60
C VAL A 521 15.36 -32.53 -46.05
N ARG A 522 16.46 -31.81 -46.26
CA ARG A 522 17.23 -31.85 -47.50
C ARG A 522 18.58 -32.48 -47.20
N VAL A 523 18.88 -33.58 -47.88
CA VAL A 523 20.17 -34.25 -47.78
C VAL A 523 20.95 -33.97 -49.06
N LYS A 524 22.16 -33.45 -48.90
CA LYS A 524 23.09 -33.22 -50.00
C LYS A 524 24.30 -34.14 -49.83
N GLY A 525 24.40 -35.13 -50.70
CA GLY A 525 25.62 -35.90 -50.90
C GLY A 525 26.55 -35.22 -51.90
N VAL A 526 27.85 -35.29 -51.64
CA VAL A 526 28.92 -34.87 -52.58
C VAL A 526 29.94 -36.00 -52.64
N GLY A 527 29.71 -36.96 -53.54
CA GLY A 527 30.58 -38.12 -53.78
C GLY A 527 30.28 -38.78 -55.13
N ASN A 528 31.04 -39.82 -55.49
CA ASN A 528 30.92 -40.51 -56.78
C ASN A 528 30.29 -41.92 -56.66
N THR A 529 29.80 -42.30 -55.48
CA THR A 529 29.40 -43.67 -55.09
C THR A 529 28.05 -43.72 -54.37
N ILE A 530 27.66 -44.87 -53.80
CA ILE A 530 26.36 -45.07 -53.12
C ILE A 530 26.54 -44.86 -51.62
N GLY A 531 25.99 -43.76 -51.09
CA GLY A 531 25.89 -43.53 -49.65
C GLY A 531 24.51 -43.00 -49.26
N HIS A 532 24.16 -43.17 -47.99
CA HIS A 532 22.86 -42.78 -47.46
C HIS A 532 22.92 -42.31 -46.01
N VAL A 533 22.00 -41.41 -45.66
CA VAL A 533 21.74 -41.04 -44.26
C VAL A 533 20.42 -41.68 -43.82
N PHE A 534 20.47 -42.41 -42.71
CA PHE A 534 19.31 -43.04 -42.08
C PHE A 534 18.66 -42.06 -41.09
N PHE A 535 17.34 -42.07 -41.08
CA PHE A 535 16.54 -41.26 -40.18
C PHE A 535 15.51 -42.10 -39.43
N ASP A 536 15.29 -41.77 -38.18
CA ASP A 536 14.02 -42.09 -37.53
C ASP A 536 13.05 -40.94 -37.76
N VAL A 537 11.87 -41.26 -38.28
CA VAL A 537 10.84 -40.29 -38.67
C VAL A 537 9.64 -40.48 -37.79
N PHE A 538 9.28 -39.41 -37.06
CA PHE A 538 8.13 -39.38 -36.18
C PHE A 538 7.05 -38.50 -36.82
N THR A 539 5.93 -39.09 -37.21
CA THR A 539 4.80 -38.38 -37.80
C THR A 539 3.77 -38.10 -36.73
N ALA A 540 3.41 -36.84 -36.54
CA ALA A 540 2.37 -36.43 -35.60
C ALA A 540 1.02 -37.06 -35.96
N ALA A 541 0.37 -37.67 -34.96
CA ALA A 541 -0.96 -38.29 -35.09
C ALA A 541 -2.08 -37.26 -35.23
#